data_AF-A0A8B6LIZ0-F1
#
_entry.id   AF-A0A8B6LIZ0-F1
#
_cell.length_a   1.000
_cell.length_b   1.000
_cell.length_c   1.000
_cell.angle_alpha   90.00
_cell.angle_beta   90.00
_cell.angle_gamma   90.00
#
_symmetry.space_group_name_H-M   'P 1'
#
loop_
_entity.id
_entity.type
_entity.pdbx_description
1 polymer ?
#
loop_
_entity_poly.entity_id
_entity_poly.type
_entity_poly.pdbx_seq_one_letter_code
_entity_poly.pdbx_strand_id
1 'polypeptide(L)'
;MFTHFFTFWRKPRPVPPPAPRSPAPLPDAVARMPAVARLSRPSARGDGLRVEYHAGLVDELRAEHEGLLVLYDAIGRAMGQNRWPEVSAQLRKLRGMLTSHLLKERVSLYCYLQRVIPEDDDMHALFLGFKIEMGAIGKIAFNFVDRHAASEVFDDPARQAAFREQYASIGQVLTDRIVREEAQLYPMYQARSSA
;
A
#
# COMPACT_ATOMS: atom_id res chain seq x y z
N MET A 1 -20.00 -17.71 -0.29
CA MET A 1 -19.70 -18.29 1.04
C MET A 1 -18.59 -17.47 1.70
N PHE A 2 -18.89 -16.30 2.28
CA PHE A 2 -17.88 -15.34 2.78
C PHE A 2 -18.06 -15.01 4.27
N THR A 3 -18.45 -15.98 5.09
CA THR A 3 -18.86 -15.75 6.49
C THR A 3 -17.86 -16.18 7.56
N HIS A 4 -16.67 -16.72 7.20
CA HIS A 4 -15.77 -17.34 8.18
C HIS A 4 -14.40 -16.68 8.36
N PHE A 5 -14.04 -15.64 7.61
CA PHE A 5 -12.76 -14.93 7.77
C PHE A 5 -12.73 -13.93 8.96
N PHE A 6 -13.88 -13.54 9.49
CA PHE A 6 -14.01 -12.38 10.39
C PHE A 6 -14.05 -12.68 11.89
N THR A 7 -13.99 -13.94 12.32
CA THR A 7 -14.35 -14.30 13.71
C THR A 7 -13.28 -14.09 14.77
N PHE A 8 -12.05 -13.69 14.42
CA PHE A 8 -10.93 -13.67 15.39
C PHE A 8 -10.38 -12.28 15.76
N TRP A 9 -10.83 -11.19 15.13
CA TRP A 9 -10.27 -9.85 15.36
C TRP A 9 -11.34 -8.84 15.82
N ARG A 10 -11.47 -8.66 17.14
CA ARG A 10 -12.36 -7.65 17.76
C ARG A 10 -11.73 -6.26 17.66
N LYS A 11 -12.44 -5.31 17.02
CA LYS A 11 -12.05 -3.89 16.79
C LYS A 11 -11.93 -3.06 18.10
N PRO A 12 -10.91 -2.19 18.24
CA PRO A 12 -11.03 -0.93 18.98
C PRO A 12 -11.49 0.22 18.05
N ARG A 13 -12.13 1.25 18.63
CA ARG A 13 -12.70 2.41 17.91
C ARG A 13 -11.59 3.33 17.36
N PRO A 14 -11.78 3.97 16.18
CA PRO A 14 -10.81 4.91 15.62
C PRO A 14 -10.79 6.24 16.40
N VAL A 15 -9.60 6.78 16.64
CA VAL A 15 -9.35 8.12 17.20
C VAL A 15 -9.18 9.11 16.04
N PRO A 16 -9.82 10.29 16.05
CA PRO A 16 -9.70 11.27 14.97
C PRO A 16 -8.31 11.93 14.93
N PRO A 17 -7.80 12.30 13.74
CA PRO A 17 -6.50 12.94 13.58
C PRO A 17 -6.49 14.40 14.08
N PRO A 18 -5.35 14.90 14.61
CA PRO A 18 -5.22 16.29 15.02
C PRO A 18 -5.16 17.26 13.83
N ALA A 19 -5.69 18.47 14.03
CA ALA A 19 -5.76 19.51 13.00
C ALA A 19 -4.37 20.01 12.53
N PRO A 20 -4.22 20.43 11.25
CA PRO A 20 -2.95 20.90 10.70
C PRO A 20 -2.55 22.28 11.25
N ARG A 21 -1.26 22.43 11.57
CA ARG A 21 -0.65 23.73 11.93
C ARG A 21 -0.14 24.44 10.67
N SER A 22 -0.36 25.74 10.57
CA SER A 22 0.13 26.59 9.47
C SER A 22 1.67 26.64 9.42
N PRO A 23 2.28 26.62 8.22
CA PRO A 23 3.73 26.78 8.08
C PRO A 23 4.16 28.25 8.19
N ALA A 24 5.32 28.48 8.81
CA ALA A 24 5.99 29.79 8.89
C ALA A 24 6.62 30.20 7.54
N PRO A 25 6.78 31.51 7.26
CA PRO A 25 7.36 31.98 6.00
C PRO A 25 8.89 31.79 5.94
N LEU A 26 9.39 31.55 4.72
CA LEU A 26 10.82 31.36 4.42
C LEU A 26 11.56 32.70 4.20
N PRO A 27 12.86 32.81 4.51
CA PRO A 27 13.64 34.04 4.36
C PRO A 27 14.14 34.32 2.92
N ASP A 28 14.27 35.62 2.61
CA ASP A 28 14.53 36.27 1.30
C ASP A 28 15.85 35.96 0.56
N ALA A 29 16.60 34.93 0.93
CA ALA A 29 17.96 34.72 0.42
C ALA A 29 18.06 33.66 -0.68
N VAL A 30 17.36 33.83 -1.82
CA VAL A 30 17.69 33.11 -3.08
C VAL A 30 17.55 34.06 -4.28
N ALA A 31 18.21 35.21 -4.21
CA ALA A 31 18.37 36.11 -5.34
C ALA A 31 19.86 36.27 -5.66
N ARG A 32 20.37 35.43 -6.59
CA ARG A 32 21.42 35.70 -7.60
C ARG A 32 22.25 34.45 -7.92
N MET A 33 22.01 33.88 -9.12
CA MET A 33 22.99 33.09 -9.86
C MET A 33 22.92 33.50 -11.36
N PRO A 34 24.04 33.46 -12.10
CA PRO A 34 24.11 33.96 -13.46
C PRO A 34 23.46 32.99 -14.47
N ALA A 35 22.94 33.56 -15.55
CA ALA A 35 22.27 32.86 -16.63
C ALA A 35 23.23 31.94 -17.40
N VAL A 36 23.18 30.64 -17.10
CA VAL A 36 23.74 29.59 -17.97
C VAL A 36 22.77 29.31 -19.11
N ALA A 37 23.32 29.25 -20.32
CA ALA A 37 22.62 29.14 -21.58
C ALA A 37 21.52 28.06 -21.55
N ARG A 38 20.32 28.43 -22.01
CA ARG A 38 19.25 27.48 -22.30
C ARG A 38 19.72 26.54 -23.40
N LEU A 39 20.25 25.39 -23.01
CA LEU A 39 20.28 24.23 -23.89
C LEU A 39 18.81 23.90 -24.20
N SER A 40 18.43 24.09 -25.46
CA SER A 40 17.15 23.67 -26.01
C SER A 40 16.90 22.22 -25.59
N ARG A 41 15.99 22.01 -24.64
CA ARG A 41 15.47 20.66 -24.35
C ARG A 41 14.92 20.13 -25.67
N PRO A 42 15.37 18.97 -26.17
CA PRO A 42 14.63 18.32 -27.23
C PRO A 42 13.20 18.12 -26.70
N SER A 43 12.24 18.73 -27.40
CA SER A 43 10.82 18.48 -27.19
C SER A 43 10.55 17.07 -27.69
N ALA A 44 10.87 16.08 -26.85
CA ALA A 44 10.27 14.78 -26.97
C ALA A 44 8.80 14.96 -26.57
N ARG A 45 7.94 15.30 -27.55
CA ARG A 45 6.58 14.76 -27.55
C ARG A 45 6.71 13.25 -27.74
N GLY A 46 7.21 12.56 -26.72
CA GLY A 46 6.76 11.20 -26.50
C GLY A 46 5.31 11.36 -26.10
N ASP A 47 4.39 10.78 -26.85
CA ASP A 47 3.03 10.58 -26.39
C ASP A 47 3.18 9.73 -25.11
N GLY A 48 3.25 10.42 -23.98
CA GLY A 48 3.79 9.87 -22.74
C GLY A 48 2.89 8.73 -22.33
N LEU A 49 3.46 7.51 -22.30
CA LEU A 49 2.83 6.23 -21.97
C LEU A 49 1.53 6.43 -21.15
N ARG A 50 0.40 6.63 -21.86
CA ARG A 50 -0.86 6.93 -21.19
C ARG A 50 -1.35 5.62 -20.62
N VAL A 51 -1.47 5.55 -19.30
CA VAL A 51 -2.07 4.39 -18.65
C VAL A 51 -3.56 4.41 -19.01
N GLU A 52 -3.98 3.43 -19.81
CA GLU A 52 -5.37 3.25 -20.21
C GLU A 52 -6.17 2.44 -19.19
N TYR A 53 -7.49 2.58 -19.28
CA TYR A 53 -8.40 1.77 -18.47
C TYR A 53 -8.21 0.28 -18.77
N HIS A 54 -8.17 -0.54 -17.72
CA HIS A 54 -7.99 -1.98 -17.80
C HIS A 54 -9.17 -2.67 -17.13
N ALA A 55 -10.09 -3.20 -17.94
CA ALA A 55 -11.36 -3.74 -17.47
C ALA A 55 -11.21 -4.89 -16.45
N GLY A 56 -10.17 -5.72 -16.59
CA GLY A 56 -9.90 -6.83 -15.68
C GLY A 56 -9.13 -6.46 -14.41
N LEU A 57 -8.74 -5.19 -14.22
CA LEU A 57 -7.76 -4.82 -13.18
C LEU A 57 -8.28 -5.13 -11.78
N VAL A 58 -9.55 -4.80 -11.54
CA VAL A 58 -10.16 -5.00 -10.21
C VAL A 58 -10.24 -6.48 -9.85
N ASP A 59 -10.55 -7.35 -10.82
CA ASP A 59 -10.62 -8.79 -10.56
C ASP A 59 -9.23 -9.38 -10.31
N GLU A 60 -8.22 -8.91 -11.04
CA GLU A 60 -6.82 -9.27 -10.77
C GLU A 60 -6.36 -8.84 -9.38
N LEU A 61 -6.65 -7.60 -8.98
CA LEU A 61 -6.25 -7.08 -7.67
C LEU A 61 -6.95 -7.83 -6.52
N ARG A 62 -8.24 -8.18 -6.67
CA ARG A 62 -8.96 -9.04 -5.72
C ARG A 62 -8.33 -10.43 -5.61
N ALA A 63 -8.00 -11.06 -6.74
CA ALA A 63 -7.32 -12.35 -6.73
C ALA A 63 -5.94 -12.28 -6.06
N GLU A 64 -5.21 -11.17 -6.24
CA GLU A 64 -3.96 -10.91 -5.53
C GLU A 64 -4.18 -10.73 -4.02
N HIS A 65 -5.23 -10.02 -3.59
CA HIS A 65 -5.61 -9.92 -2.17
C HIS A 65 -5.89 -11.29 -1.56
N GLU A 66 -6.66 -12.14 -2.24
CA GLU A 66 -6.92 -13.50 -1.77
C GLU A 66 -5.61 -14.29 -1.61
N GLY A 67 -4.70 -14.20 -2.59
CA GLY A 67 -3.39 -14.82 -2.50
C GLY A 67 -2.55 -14.32 -1.32
N LEU A 68 -2.57 -13.01 -1.06
CA LEU A 68 -1.89 -12.38 0.08
C LEU A 68 -2.47 -12.86 1.41
N LEU A 69 -3.79 -12.91 1.54
CA LEU A 69 -4.48 -13.38 2.76
C LEU A 69 -4.21 -14.87 3.03
N VAL A 70 -4.25 -15.71 2.00
CA VAL A 70 -3.93 -17.15 2.12
C VAL A 70 -2.49 -17.36 2.60
N LEU A 71 -1.53 -16.61 2.03
CA LEU A 71 -0.13 -16.69 2.47
C LEU A 71 0.04 -16.15 3.89
N TYR A 72 -0.65 -15.07 4.22
CA TYR A 72 -0.65 -14.51 5.55
C TYR A 72 -1.11 -15.56 6.55
N ASP A 73 -2.26 -16.20 6.37
CA ASP A 73 -2.74 -17.29 7.23
C ASP A 73 -1.76 -18.47 7.34
N ALA A 74 -1.07 -18.81 6.25
CA ALA A 74 -0.05 -19.86 6.28
C ALA A 74 1.11 -19.53 7.24
N ILE A 75 1.54 -18.26 7.27
CA ILE A 75 2.53 -17.77 8.24
C ILE A 75 1.99 -17.91 9.67
N GLY A 76 0.73 -17.54 9.90
CA GLY A 76 0.04 -17.71 11.18
C GLY A 76 0.07 -19.16 11.67
N ARG A 77 -0.23 -20.11 10.79
CA ARG A 77 -0.19 -21.55 11.10
C ARG A 77 1.23 -22.03 11.38
N ALA A 78 2.22 -21.64 10.57
CA ALA A 78 3.62 -22.01 10.78
C ALA A 78 4.14 -21.50 12.13
N MET A 79 3.81 -20.25 12.51
CA MET A 79 4.11 -19.72 13.84
C MET A 79 3.45 -20.49 14.97
N GLY A 80 2.18 -20.88 14.81
CA GLY A 80 1.44 -21.68 15.80
C GLY A 80 2.04 -23.08 16.02
N GLN A 81 2.75 -23.59 15.01
CA GLN A 81 3.46 -24.87 15.04
C GLN A 81 4.96 -24.72 15.35
N ASN A 82 5.43 -23.52 15.71
CA ASN A 82 6.83 -23.18 15.95
C ASN A 82 7.78 -23.51 14.78
N ARG A 83 7.27 -23.49 13.54
CA ARG A 83 8.05 -23.72 12.31
C ARG A 83 8.71 -22.42 11.83
N TRP A 84 9.62 -21.87 12.62
CA TRP A 84 10.23 -20.56 12.36
C TRP A 84 11.03 -20.44 11.05
N PRO A 85 11.77 -21.47 10.58
CA PRO A 85 12.38 -21.42 9.26
C PRO A 85 11.34 -21.26 8.13
N GLU A 86 10.17 -21.88 8.29
CA GLU A 86 9.05 -21.76 7.34
C GLU A 86 8.47 -20.34 7.38
N VAL A 87 8.31 -19.75 8.58
CA VAL A 87 7.88 -18.35 8.76
C VAL A 87 8.80 -17.40 8.00
N SER A 88 10.13 -17.50 8.16
CA SER A 88 11.08 -16.65 7.43
C SER A 88 10.98 -16.81 5.91
N ALA A 89 10.82 -18.04 5.42
CA ALA A 89 10.67 -18.31 3.99
C ALA A 89 9.36 -17.71 3.44
N GLN A 90 8.26 -17.88 4.17
CA GLN A 90 6.96 -17.33 3.79
C GLN A 90 6.91 -15.80 3.88
N LEU A 91 7.62 -15.18 4.83
CA LEU A 91 7.78 -13.72 4.89
C LEU A 91 8.47 -13.16 3.64
N ARG A 92 9.51 -13.83 3.13
CA ARG A 92 10.15 -13.44 1.87
C ARG A 92 9.18 -13.55 0.68
N LYS A 93 8.35 -14.59 0.66
CA LYS A 93 7.29 -14.73 -0.35
C LYS A 93 6.25 -13.61 -0.22
N LEU A 94 5.83 -13.28 1.00
CA LEU A 94 4.88 -12.20 1.28
C LEU A 94 5.44 -10.86 0.81
N ARG A 95 6.74 -10.62 1.01
CA ARG A 95 7.43 -9.44 0.48
C ARG A 95 7.27 -9.30 -1.02
N GLY A 96 7.55 -10.38 -1.76
CA GLY A 96 7.49 -10.38 -3.21
C GLY A 96 6.07 -10.15 -3.72
N MET A 97 5.10 -10.86 -3.16
CA MET A 97 3.69 -10.68 -3.52
C MET A 97 3.20 -9.27 -3.23
N LEU A 98 3.49 -8.73 -2.05
CA LEU A 98 3.11 -7.37 -1.69
C LEU A 98 3.79 -6.32 -2.57
N THR A 99 5.06 -6.53 -2.93
CA THR A 99 5.77 -5.62 -3.85
C THR A 99 5.13 -5.61 -5.23
N SER A 100 4.83 -6.79 -5.78
CA SER A 100 4.17 -6.93 -7.08
C SER A 100 2.79 -6.25 -7.07
N HIS A 101 2.00 -6.55 -6.04
CA HIS A 101 0.66 -6.00 -5.86
C HIS A 101 0.66 -4.47 -5.79
N LEU A 102 1.47 -3.90 -4.88
CA LEU A 102 1.56 -2.45 -4.70
C LEU A 102 2.10 -1.73 -5.95
N LEU A 103 2.98 -2.38 -6.72
CA LEU A 103 3.47 -1.83 -7.98
C LEU A 103 2.36 -1.81 -9.04
N LYS A 104 1.62 -2.91 -9.19
CA LYS A 104 0.49 -3.01 -10.12
C LYS A 104 -0.55 -1.95 -9.79
N GLU A 105 -0.92 -1.81 -8.52
CA GLU A 105 -1.90 -0.80 -8.12
C GLU A 105 -1.40 0.63 -8.39
N ARG A 106 -0.14 0.94 -8.07
CA ARG A 106 0.44 2.27 -8.34
C ARG A 106 0.43 2.61 -9.83
N VAL A 107 0.86 1.68 -10.68
CA VAL A 107 1.05 1.92 -12.11
C VAL A 107 -0.26 1.85 -12.89
N SER A 108 -1.14 0.90 -12.57
CA SER A 108 -2.36 0.64 -13.35
C SER A 108 -3.59 1.33 -12.78
N LEU A 109 -3.72 1.41 -11.45
CA LEU A 109 -4.89 2.00 -10.79
C LEU A 109 -4.67 3.49 -10.51
N TYR A 110 -3.66 3.83 -9.70
CA TYR A 110 -3.45 5.20 -9.24
C TYR A 110 -3.03 6.15 -10.36
N CYS A 111 -2.15 5.74 -11.28
CA CYS A 111 -1.79 6.59 -12.43
C CYS A 111 -3.00 6.86 -13.34
N TYR A 112 -3.87 5.87 -13.55
CA TYR A 112 -5.10 6.06 -14.31
C TYR A 112 -6.05 7.03 -13.61
N LEU A 113 -6.36 6.79 -12.32
CA LEU A 113 -7.22 7.66 -11.53
C LEU A 113 -6.70 9.09 -11.46
N GLN A 114 -5.39 9.28 -11.30
CA GLN A 114 -4.78 10.60 -11.29
C GLN A 114 -4.96 11.36 -12.62
N ARG A 115 -5.07 10.64 -13.73
CA ARG A 115 -5.31 11.24 -15.06
C ARG A 115 -6.77 11.64 -15.24
N VAL A 116 -7.71 10.84 -14.74
CA VAL A 116 -9.15 10.97 -15.04
C VAL A 116 -9.97 11.63 -13.93
N ILE A 117 -9.41 11.83 -12.74
CA ILE A 117 -10.02 12.60 -11.65
C ILE A 117 -9.43 14.00 -11.64
N PRO A 118 -10.20 15.04 -12.05
CA PRO A 118 -9.81 16.43 -11.94
C PRO A 118 -9.55 16.87 -10.49
N GLU A 119 -8.75 17.91 -10.29
CA GLU A 119 -8.44 18.41 -8.93
C GLU A 119 -9.66 19.00 -8.21
N ASP A 120 -10.66 19.48 -8.96
CA ASP A 120 -11.92 20.07 -8.50
C ASP A 120 -13.05 19.04 -8.31
N ASP A 121 -12.80 17.76 -8.59
CA ASP A 121 -13.75 16.68 -8.39
C ASP A 121 -13.92 16.38 -6.89
N ASP A 122 -15.16 16.21 -6.43
CA ASP A 122 -15.46 15.86 -5.03
C ASP A 122 -14.72 14.59 -4.57
N MET A 123 -14.38 13.69 -5.50
CA MET A 123 -13.66 12.44 -5.23
C MET A 123 -12.14 12.61 -5.17
N HIS A 124 -11.60 13.77 -5.58
CA HIS A 124 -10.15 14.01 -5.62
C HIS A 124 -9.51 13.93 -4.22
N ALA A 125 -10.15 14.52 -3.22
CA ALA A 125 -9.67 14.45 -1.83
C ALA A 125 -9.64 13.01 -1.30
N LEU A 126 -10.65 12.21 -1.64
CA LEU A 126 -10.73 10.79 -1.26
C LEU A 126 -9.63 9.98 -1.94
N PHE A 127 -9.43 10.16 -3.24
CA PHE A 127 -8.35 9.54 -4.02
C PHE A 127 -6.96 9.84 -3.41
N LEU A 128 -6.68 11.12 -3.09
CA LEU A 128 -5.41 11.50 -2.47
C LEU A 128 -5.23 10.85 -1.09
N GLY A 129 -6.29 10.75 -0.30
CA GLY A 129 -6.29 10.05 0.99
C GLY A 129 -5.81 8.59 0.84
N PHE A 130 -6.39 7.85 -0.10
CA PHE A 130 -5.99 6.47 -0.40
C PHE A 130 -4.51 6.36 -0.79
N LYS A 131 -4.04 7.27 -1.65
CA LYS A 131 -2.65 7.30 -2.15
C LYS A 131 -1.64 7.56 -1.02
N ILE A 132 -1.90 8.53 -0.16
CA ILE A 132 -1.04 8.86 1.00
C ILE A 132 -1.00 7.67 1.96
N GLU A 133 -2.16 7.13 2.29
CA GLU A 133 -2.28 5.99 3.19
C GLU A 133 -1.54 4.76 2.63
N MET A 134 -1.54 4.56 1.31
CA MET A 134 -0.87 3.42 0.67
C MET A 134 0.63 3.45 0.92
N GLY A 135 1.22 4.65 0.79
CA GLY A 135 2.63 4.88 1.08
C GLY A 135 2.97 4.56 2.54
N ALA A 136 2.14 5.01 3.47
CA ALA A 136 2.36 4.80 4.90
C ALA A 136 2.24 3.31 5.30
N ILE A 137 1.16 2.64 4.90
CA ILE A 137 0.92 1.22 5.20
C ILE A 137 1.97 0.34 4.53
N GLY A 138 2.27 0.58 3.25
CA GLY A 138 3.30 -0.15 2.53
C GLY A 138 4.67 -0.07 3.21
N LYS A 139 5.05 1.12 3.70
CA LYS A 139 6.31 1.31 4.45
C LYS A 139 6.31 0.52 5.76
N ILE A 140 5.22 0.52 6.51
CA ILE A 140 5.11 -0.25 7.77
C ILE A 140 5.23 -1.75 7.50
N ALA A 141 4.50 -2.26 6.51
CA ALA A 141 4.52 -3.67 6.14
C ALA A 141 5.90 -4.12 5.64
N PHE A 142 6.55 -3.35 4.76
CA PHE A 142 7.90 -3.70 4.30
C PHE A 142 8.92 -3.66 5.41
N ASN A 143 8.89 -2.64 6.28
CA ASN A 143 9.81 -2.57 7.41
C ASN A 143 9.65 -3.77 8.36
N PHE A 144 8.45 -4.28 8.55
CA PHE A 144 8.22 -5.49 9.33
C PHE A 144 8.81 -6.72 8.65
N VAL A 145 8.49 -6.92 7.36
CA VAL A 145 8.98 -8.09 6.63
C VAL A 145 10.50 -8.09 6.56
N ASP A 146 11.12 -6.94 6.25
CA ASP A 146 12.57 -6.79 6.14
C ASP A 146 13.27 -7.05 7.49
N ARG A 147 12.66 -6.64 8.62
CA ARG A 147 13.19 -6.91 9.97
C ARG A 147 13.22 -8.39 10.35
N HIS A 148 12.29 -9.18 9.82
CA HIS A 148 12.05 -10.57 10.27
C HIS A 148 12.32 -11.62 9.18
N ALA A 149 12.80 -11.21 8.00
CA ALA A 149 13.08 -12.11 6.88
C ALA A 149 14.33 -13.00 7.09
N ALA A 150 15.18 -12.68 8.06
CA ALA A 150 16.33 -13.50 8.45
C ALA A 150 15.92 -14.56 9.48
N SER A 151 16.35 -15.81 9.29
CA SER A 151 15.98 -16.95 10.16
C SER A 151 16.47 -16.81 11.60
N GLU A 152 17.64 -16.18 11.77
CA GLU A 152 18.31 -15.96 13.05
C GLU A 152 17.52 -15.05 14.01
N VAL A 153 16.53 -14.32 13.48
CA VAL A 153 15.65 -13.45 14.28
C VAL A 153 14.78 -14.28 15.23
N PHE A 154 14.55 -15.56 14.91
CA PHE A 154 13.64 -16.44 15.65
C PHE A 154 14.34 -17.42 16.60
N ASP A 155 15.64 -17.28 16.84
CA ASP A 155 16.39 -18.18 17.75
C ASP A 155 16.08 -17.94 19.24
N ASP A 156 15.42 -16.82 19.57
CA ASP A 156 15.06 -16.41 20.93
C ASP A 156 13.54 -16.36 21.15
N PRO A 157 12.98 -17.07 22.15
CA PRO A 157 11.57 -17.00 22.51
C PRO A 157 11.01 -15.59 22.72
N ALA A 158 11.81 -14.65 23.25
CA ALA A 158 11.34 -13.27 23.45
C ALA A 158 11.10 -12.56 22.11
N ARG A 159 11.97 -12.78 21.12
CA ARG A 159 11.81 -12.26 19.75
C ARG A 159 10.63 -12.89 19.04
N GLN A 160 10.42 -14.19 19.24
CA GLN A 160 9.24 -14.90 18.72
C GLN A 160 7.93 -14.34 19.28
N ALA A 161 7.88 -14.01 20.58
CA ALA A 161 6.70 -13.39 21.18
C ALA A 161 6.43 -12.00 20.61
N ALA A 162 7.45 -11.14 20.53
CA ALA A 162 7.35 -9.81 19.94
C ALA A 162 6.92 -9.87 18.45
N PHE A 163 7.41 -10.87 17.70
CA PHE A 163 7.00 -11.08 16.32
C PHE A 163 5.50 -11.39 16.22
N ARG A 164 4.96 -12.25 17.08
CA ARG A 164 3.53 -12.60 17.08
C ARG A 164 2.64 -11.38 17.29
N GLU A 165 3.01 -10.50 18.22
CA GLU A 165 2.27 -9.26 18.48
C GLU A 165 2.31 -8.32 17.26
N GLN A 166 3.50 -8.10 16.70
CA GLN A 166 3.68 -7.25 15.52
C GLN A 166 2.96 -7.80 14.29
N TYR A 167 3.06 -9.11 14.09
CA TYR A 167 2.36 -9.81 13.02
C TYR A 167 0.86 -9.52 13.13
N ALA A 168 0.24 -9.78 14.29
CA ALA A 168 -1.19 -9.56 14.48
C ALA A 168 -1.60 -8.12 14.15
N SER A 169 -0.86 -7.11 14.66
CA SER A 169 -1.14 -5.70 14.38
C SER A 169 -1.10 -5.37 12.89
N ILE A 170 -0.17 -5.95 12.14
CA ILE A 170 -0.05 -5.71 10.69
C ILE A 170 -1.19 -6.36 9.92
N GLY A 171 -1.61 -7.56 10.33
CA GLY A 171 -2.74 -8.25 9.71
C GLY A 171 -4.02 -7.42 9.77
N GLN A 172 -4.26 -6.76 10.91
CA GLN A 172 -5.38 -5.83 11.05
C GLN A 172 -5.29 -4.67 10.05
N VAL A 173 -4.15 -3.98 10.00
CA VAL A 173 -3.97 -2.81 9.12
C VAL A 173 -4.10 -3.19 7.64
N LEU A 174 -3.54 -4.33 7.23
CA LEU A 174 -3.66 -4.81 5.84
C LEU A 174 -5.10 -5.21 5.50
N THR A 175 -5.82 -5.86 6.42
CA THR A 175 -7.23 -6.24 6.20
C THR A 175 -8.13 -5.01 6.11
N ASP A 176 -7.99 -4.05 7.02
CA ASP A 176 -8.75 -2.80 7.01
C ASP A 176 -8.47 -1.97 5.74
N ARG A 177 -7.28 -2.15 5.16
CA ARG A 177 -6.89 -1.54 3.90
C ARG A 177 -7.58 -2.20 2.71
N ILE A 178 -7.47 -3.53 2.57
CA ILE A 178 -8.12 -4.33 1.52
C ILE A 178 -9.62 -4.05 1.48
N VAL A 179 -10.29 -4.07 2.64
CA VAL A 179 -11.74 -3.83 2.74
C VAL A 179 -12.11 -2.45 2.19
N ARG A 180 -11.34 -1.41 2.49
CA ARG A 180 -11.64 -0.05 2.01
C ARG A 180 -11.34 0.12 0.54
N GLU A 181 -10.27 -0.48 0.03
CA GLU A 181 -9.98 -0.46 -1.40
C GLU A 181 -11.12 -1.10 -2.20
N GLU A 182 -11.53 -2.31 -1.79
CA GLU A 182 -12.59 -3.04 -2.48
C GLU A 182 -13.95 -2.35 -2.38
N ALA A 183 -14.25 -1.70 -1.25
CA ALA A 183 -15.52 -1.04 -1.02
C ALA A 183 -15.61 0.39 -1.59
N GLN A 184 -14.48 1.07 -1.80
CA GLN A 184 -14.48 2.50 -2.15
C GLN A 184 -13.58 2.82 -3.36
N LEU A 185 -12.32 2.39 -3.34
CA LEU A 185 -11.36 2.72 -4.39
C LEU A 185 -11.65 2.00 -5.71
N TYR A 186 -12.00 0.72 -5.66
CA TYR A 186 -12.30 -0.06 -6.87
C TYR A 186 -13.59 0.40 -7.56
N PRO A 187 -14.70 0.69 -6.84
CA PRO A 187 -15.85 1.35 -7.43
C PRO A 187 -15.52 2.69 -8.10
N MET A 188 -14.66 3.51 -7.47
CA MET A 188 -14.20 4.78 -8.05
C MET A 188 -13.49 4.57 -9.39
N TYR A 189 -12.64 3.55 -9.50
CA TYR A 189 -11.99 3.17 -10.75
C TYR A 189 -12.98 2.67 -11.81
N GLN A 190 -13.90 1.78 -11.43
CA GLN A 190 -14.87 1.19 -12.36
C GLN A 190 -15.85 2.21 -12.92
N ALA A 191 -16.25 3.20 -12.12
CA ALA A 191 -17.13 4.29 -12.53
C ALA A 191 -16.52 5.16 -13.65
N ARG A 192 -15.20 5.06 -13.89
CA ARG A 192 -14.48 5.82 -14.93
C ARG A 192 -14.15 5.01 -16.17
N SER A 193 -14.68 3.79 -16.32
CA SER A 193 -14.44 2.92 -17.50
C SER A 193 -14.75 3.55 -18.87
N SER A 194 -15.49 4.66 -18.91
CA SER A 194 -15.88 5.40 -20.12
C SER A 194 -15.29 6.82 -20.19
N ALA A 195 -14.38 7.19 -19.30
CA ALA A 195 -13.77 8.52 -19.20
C ALA A 195 -12.48 8.67 -20.03
#